data_AF-A0A8J6XMU6-F1
#
_entry.id   AF-A0A8J6XMU6-F1
#
_cell.length_a   1.000
_cell.length_b   1.000
_cell.length_c   1.000
_cell.angle_alpha   90.00
_cell.angle_beta   90.00
_cell.angle_gamma   90.00
#
_symmetry.space_group_name_H-M   'P 1'
#
loop_
_entity.id
_entity.type
_entity.pdbx_description
1 polymer ?
#
loop_
_entity_poly.entity_id
_entity_poly.type
_entity_poly.pdbx_seq_one_letter_code
_entity_poly.pdbx_strand_id
1 'polypeptide(L)'
;MFARTTYEQRRAVLQSRFDDGLLLFLGNNESPMNYADNCYPFRQDSTFLYYFGLNQPELAAVIDIDEGSATIFGDELTIDHIVWMGDLPTIAERGERVGVTD
;
A
#
# COMPACT_ATOMS: atom_id res chain seq x y z
N MET A 1 2.53 -13.25 2.81
CA MET A 1 2.71 -12.33 1.67
C MET A 1 3.17 -13.14 0.47
N PHE A 2 2.80 -12.78 -0.75
CA PHE A 2 3.31 -13.45 -1.95
C PHE A 2 4.74 -12.96 -2.26
N ALA A 3 5.41 -13.61 -3.23
CA ALA A 3 6.69 -13.14 -3.71
C ALA A 3 6.53 -11.78 -4.43
N ARG A 4 7.56 -10.93 -4.35
CA ARG A 4 7.64 -9.63 -5.04
C ARG A 4 7.16 -9.70 -6.49
N THR A 5 7.66 -10.69 -7.23
CA THR A 5 7.34 -10.92 -8.65
C THR A 5 5.86 -11.17 -8.91
N THR A 6 5.11 -11.69 -7.93
CA THR A 6 3.65 -11.88 -8.05
C THR A 6 2.93 -10.53 -8.14
N TYR A 7 3.35 -9.55 -7.35
CA TYR A 7 2.74 -8.21 -7.35
C TYR A 7 3.10 -7.44 -8.63
N GLU A 8 4.37 -7.52 -9.04
CA GLU A 8 4.85 -6.93 -10.30
C GLU A 8 4.07 -7.48 -11.51
N GLN A 9 3.91 -8.81 -11.60
CA GLN A 9 3.14 -9.45 -12.67
C GLN A 9 1.67 -9.04 -12.68
N ARG A 10 1.03 -8.95 -11.51
CA ARG A 10 -0.36 -8.50 -11.40
C ARG A 10 -0.53 -7.06 -11.90
N ARG A 11 0.37 -6.15 -11.52
CA ARG A 11 0.35 -4.76 -12.00
C ARG A 11 0.63 -4.69 -13.50
N ALA A 12 1.59 -5.44 -14.03
CA ALA A 12 1.85 -5.49 -15.47
C ALA A 12 0.64 -5.96 -16.28
N VAL A 13 -0.05 -7.02 -15.83
CA VAL A 13 -1.30 -7.48 -16.46
C VAL A 13 -2.38 -6.41 -16.41
N LEU A 14 -2.51 -5.69 -15.30
CA LEU A 14 -3.47 -4.59 -15.19
C LEU A 14 -3.13 -3.44 -16.14
N GLN A 15 -1.87 -2.99 -16.16
CA GLN A 15 -1.40 -1.90 -17.01
C GLN A 15 -1.68 -2.19 -18.49
N SER A 16 -1.46 -3.43 -18.96
CA SER A 16 -1.75 -3.83 -20.34
C SER A 16 -3.23 -3.73 -20.79
N ARG A 17 -4.15 -3.38 -19.87
CA ARG A 17 -5.58 -3.21 -20.17
C ARG A 17 -5.97 -1.76 -20.44
N PHE A 18 -5.05 -0.83 -20.26
CA PHE A 18 -5.27 0.60 -20.41
C PHE A 18 -4.22 1.17 -21.37
N ASP A 19 -4.61 2.19 -22.12
CA ASP A 19 -3.73 2.85 -23.08
C ASP A 19 -3.00 4.04 -22.44
N ASP A 20 -3.66 4.78 -21.54
CA ASP A 20 -3.15 5.98 -20.86
C ASP A 20 -3.80 6.25 -19.49
N GLY A 21 -3.26 7.20 -18.74
CA GLY A 21 -3.86 7.75 -17.52
C GLY A 21 -3.34 7.19 -16.19
N LEU A 22 -4.03 7.57 -15.10
CA LEU A 22 -3.66 7.20 -13.73
C LEU A 22 -4.69 6.27 -13.10
N LEU A 23 -4.21 5.17 -12.52
CA LEU A 23 -5.03 4.27 -11.70
C LEU A 23 -4.80 4.55 -10.22
N LEU A 24 -5.81 5.09 -9.53
CA LEU A 24 -5.76 5.38 -8.11
C LEU A 24 -6.31 4.20 -7.28
N PHE A 25 -5.53 3.77 -6.29
CA PHE A 25 -5.90 2.73 -5.33
C PHE A 25 -5.90 3.32 -3.93
N LEU A 26 -7.03 3.23 -3.25
CA LEU A 26 -7.18 3.67 -1.87
C LEU A 26 -7.13 2.46 -0.95
N GLY A 27 -6.20 2.48 0.00
CA GLY A 27 -6.20 1.55 1.12
C GLY A 27 -7.29 1.93 2.13
N ASN A 28 -7.62 0.97 2.99
CA ASN A 28 -8.47 1.19 4.14
C ASN A 28 -7.70 1.95 5.23
N ASN A 29 -8.44 2.72 6.01
CA ASN A 29 -7.99 3.22 7.31
C ASN A 29 -8.51 2.31 8.42
N GLU A 30 -8.07 2.57 9.64
CA GLU A 30 -8.66 1.93 10.80
C GLU A 30 -10.14 2.32 10.96
N SER A 31 -10.94 1.39 11.46
CA SER A 31 -12.38 1.59 11.63
C SER A 31 -12.71 1.61 13.13
N PRO A 32 -13.05 2.79 13.69
CA PRO A 32 -13.46 2.92 15.08
C PRO A 32 -14.73 2.11 15.39
N MET A 33 -14.73 1.38 16.51
CA MET A 33 -15.92 0.67 16.98
C MET A 33 -16.90 1.63 17.67
N ASN A 34 -16.41 2.35 18.68
CA ASN A 34 -17.22 3.21 19.55
C ASN A 34 -16.53 4.54 19.94
N TYR A 35 -15.21 4.64 19.81
CA TYR A 35 -14.44 5.89 19.88
C TYR A 35 -13.18 5.77 19.01
N ALA A 36 -12.55 6.90 18.68
CA ALA A 36 -11.50 7.01 17.67
C ALA A 36 -10.37 5.97 17.82
N ASP A 37 -9.88 5.76 19.04
CA ASP A 37 -8.73 4.88 19.29
C ASP A 37 -9.11 3.42 19.63
N ASN A 38 -10.40 3.05 19.65
CA ASN A 38 -10.83 1.65 19.77
C ASN A 38 -11.26 1.11 18.40
N CYS A 39 -10.26 0.68 17.64
CA CYS A 39 -10.43 0.22 16.27
C CYS A 39 -10.73 -1.29 16.20
N TYR A 40 -11.52 -1.69 15.20
CA TYR A 40 -11.58 -3.09 14.78
C TYR A 40 -10.20 -3.59 14.33
N PRO A 41 -9.92 -4.90 14.42
CA PRO A 41 -8.72 -5.48 13.82
C PRO A 41 -8.60 -5.05 12.35
N PHE A 42 -7.48 -4.41 12.02
CA PHE A 42 -7.28 -3.85 10.69
C PHE A 42 -7.31 -4.94 9.60
N ARG A 43 -8.01 -4.64 8.50
CA ARG A 43 -8.03 -5.47 7.29
C ARG A 43 -8.01 -4.55 6.07
N GLN A 44 -6.97 -4.71 5.24
CA GLN A 44 -6.80 -3.92 4.04
C GLN A 44 -7.92 -4.17 3.00
N ASP A 45 -8.13 -3.17 2.12
CA ASP A 45 -8.88 -3.33 0.89
C ASP A 45 -8.33 -4.48 0.06
N SER A 46 -9.22 -5.28 -0.51
CA SER A 46 -8.80 -6.50 -1.21
C SER A 46 -8.14 -6.19 -2.55
N THR A 47 -8.50 -5.09 -3.20
CA THR A 47 -7.87 -4.64 -4.46
C THR A 47 -6.46 -4.12 -4.18
N PHE A 48 -6.32 -3.25 -3.18
CA PHE A 48 -5.03 -2.75 -2.73
C PHE A 48 -4.10 -3.90 -2.31
N LEU A 49 -4.59 -4.81 -1.47
CA LEU A 49 -3.82 -5.98 -1.02
C LEU A 49 -3.43 -6.91 -2.18
N TYR A 50 -4.28 -7.01 -3.22
CA TYR A 50 -4.01 -7.84 -4.38
C TYR A 50 -2.84 -7.31 -5.22
N TYR A 51 -2.77 -6.00 -5.46
CA TYR A 51 -1.76 -5.36 -6.31
C TYR A 51 -0.50 -4.90 -5.57
N PHE A 52 -0.63 -4.54 -4.30
CA PHE A 52 0.47 -3.95 -3.50
C PHE A 52 0.84 -4.78 -2.29
N GLY A 53 0.03 -5.74 -1.83
CA GLY A 53 0.42 -6.69 -0.78
C GLY A 53 0.62 -6.10 0.62
N LEU A 54 0.59 -4.78 0.79
CA LEU A 54 0.81 -4.10 2.07
C LEU A 54 -0.47 -4.08 2.91
N ASN A 55 -0.38 -4.55 4.14
CA ASN A 55 -1.51 -4.65 5.07
C ASN A 55 -1.30 -3.73 6.29
N GLN A 56 -1.23 -2.42 6.02
CA GLN A 56 -1.23 -1.37 7.03
C GLN A 56 -2.23 -0.27 6.62
N PRO A 57 -2.80 0.48 7.58
CA PRO A 57 -3.73 1.56 7.28
C PRO A 57 -3.03 2.75 6.60
N GLU A 58 -3.83 3.72 6.14
CA GLU A 58 -3.35 5.03 5.67
C GLU A 58 -2.39 4.96 4.47
N LEU A 59 -2.66 4.01 3.56
CA LEU A 59 -1.95 3.91 2.31
C LEU A 59 -2.82 4.30 1.12
N ALA A 60 -2.21 4.94 0.15
CA ALA A 60 -2.73 5.07 -1.20
C ALA A 60 -1.65 4.66 -2.20
N ALA A 61 -2.04 4.33 -3.42
CA ALA A 61 -1.08 4.05 -4.47
C ALA A 61 -1.62 4.55 -5.81
N VAL A 62 -0.70 4.95 -6.68
CA VAL A 62 -0.98 5.29 -8.07
C VAL A 62 -0.19 4.36 -8.97
N ILE A 63 -0.82 3.89 -10.04
CA ILE A 63 -0.11 3.34 -11.19
C ILE A 63 -0.27 4.34 -12.32
N ASP A 64 0.85 4.87 -12.80
CA ASP A 64 0.91 5.74 -13.96
C ASP A 64 1.09 4.87 -15.21
N ILE A 65 0.08 4.85 -16.08
CA ILE A 65 0.09 4.05 -17.30
C ILE A 65 1.04 4.68 -18.35
N ASP A 66 1.15 6.00 -18.36
CA ASP A 66 1.96 6.75 -19.31
C ASP A 66 3.46 6.58 -19.02
N GLU A 67 3.83 6.53 -17.73
CA GLU A 67 5.21 6.31 -17.28
C GLU A 67 5.54 4.82 -17.05
N GLY A 68 4.54 3.95 -16.95
CA GLY A 68 4.70 2.54 -16.57
C GLY A 68 5.21 2.37 -15.13
N SER A 69 5.03 3.38 -14.29
CA SER A 69 5.51 3.45 -12.92
C SER A 69 4.38 3.16 -11.92
N ALA A 70 4.76 2.87 -10.68
CA ALA A 70 3.82 2.73 -9.57
C ALA A 70 4.43 3.40 -8.35
N THR A 71 3.60 4.12 -7.60
CA THR A 71 4.00 4.93 -6.44
C THR A 71 3.13 4.59 -5.25
N ILE A 72 3.70 4.42 -4.06
CA ILE A 72 2.96 4.21 -2.80
C ILE A 72 3.08 5.44 -1.91
N PHE A 73 1.95 5.93 -1.46
CA PHE A 73 1.83 7.04 -0.53
C PHE A 73 1.46 6.52 0.85
N GLY A 74 2.12 7.04 1.87
CA GLY A 74 1.85 6.76 3.28
C GLY A 74 2.76 7.60 4.16
N ASP A 75 2.37 7.73 5.43
CA ASP A 75 3.17 8.46 6.41
C ASP A 75 4.22 7.53 7.05
N GLU A 76 5.43 8.07 7.22
CA GLU A 76 6.46 7.41 8.01
C GLU A 76 6.13 7.48 9.50
N LEU A 77 6.63 6.50 10.26
CA LEU A 77 6.37 6.44 11.68
C LEU A 77 7.04 7.61 12.41
N THR A 78 6.27 8.23 13.30
CA THR A 78 6.78 9.25 14.21
C THR A 78 7.62 8.62 15.33
N ILE A 79 8.37 9.44 16.06
CA ILE A 79 9.11 8.98 17.25
C ILE A 79 8.17 8.32 18.26
N ASP A 80 6.98 8.90 18.47
CA ASP A 80 5.98 8.33 19.38
C ASP A 80 5.54 6.94 18.90
N HIS A 81 5.30 6.76 17.60
CA HIS A 81 4.97 5.45 17.05
C HIS A 81 6.09 4.43 17.29
N ILE A 82 7.36 4.80 17.12
CA ILE A 82 8.50 3.89 17.34
C ILE A 82 8.58 3.47 18.82
N VAL A 83 8.30 4.37 19.76
CA VAL A 83 8.28 4.07 21.20
C VAL A 83 7.20 3.04 21.54
N TRP A 84 6.03 3.12 20.92
CA TRP A 84 4.88 2.25 21.22
C TRP A 84 4.85 0.95 20.41
N MET A 85 5.24 1.01 19.13
CA MET A 85 5.09 -0.08 18.16
C MET A 85 6.41 -0.82 17.88
N GLY A 86 7.53 -0.25 18.33
CA GLY A 86 8.88 -0.73 18.01
C GLY A 86 9.37 -0.24 16.65
N ASP A 87 10.58 -0.68 16.30
CA ASP A 87 11.17 -0.42 15.00
C ASP A 87 10.44 -1.22 13.92
N LEU A 88 9.89 -0.51 12.95
CA LEU A 88 9.08 -1.07 11.87
C LEU A 88 9.65 -0.57 10.54
N PRO A 89 9.60 -1.40 9.48
CA PRO A 89 10.08 -0.99 8.16
C PRO A 89 9.38 0.27 7.67
N THR A 90 10.15 1.16 7.06
CA THR A 90 9.69 2.38 6.37
C THR A 90 8.77 2.07 5.20
N ILE A 91 8.05 3.06 4.69
CA ILE A 91 7.22 2.93 3.49
C ILE A 91 8.07 2.50 2.30
N ALA A 92 9.25 3.10 2.13
CA ALA A 92 10.19 2.76 1.06
C ALA A 92 10.63 1.28 1.14
N GLU A 93 11.06 0.80 2.31
CA GLU A 93 11.46 -0.61 2.50
C GLU A 93 10.30 -1.59 2.27
N ARG A 94 9.07 -1.16 2.55
CA ARG A 94 7.85 -1.96 2.28
C ARG A 94 7.52 -1.97 0.80
N GLY A 95 7.61 -0.82 0.12
CA GLY A 95 7.46 -0.69 -1.32
C GLY A 95 8.42 -1.62 -2.06
N GLU A 96 9.69 -1.65 -1.64
CA GLU A 96 10.72 -2.46 -2.28
C GLU A 96 10.37 -3.96 -2.24
N ARG A 97 9.79 -4.44 -1.13
CA ARG A 97 9.34 -5.84 -0.98
C ARG A 97 8.24 -6.22 -1.98
N VAL A 98 7.51 -5.24 -2.51
CA VAL A 98 6.38 -5.43 -3.42
C VAL A 98 6.66 -4.88 -4.83
N GLY A 99 7.91 -4.49 -5.08
CA GLY A 99 8.40 -4.03 -6.39
C GLY A 99 7.92 -2.63 -6.76
N VAL A 100 7.79 -1.75 -5.76
CA VAL A 100 7.50 -0.32 -5.93
C VAL A 100 8.64 0.47 -5.30
N THR A 101 9.28 1.34 -6.07
CA THR A 101 10.46 2.12 -5.64
C THR A 101 10.16 3.57 -5.35
N ASP A 102 9.00 4.05 -5.80
CA ASP A 102 8.57 5.45 -5.69
C ASP A 102 7.47 5.62 -4.64
#